data_AF-A0A1G5UYM6-F1
#
_entry.id   AF-A0A1G5UYM6-F1
#
_cell.length_a   1.000
_cell.length_b   1.000
_cell.length_c   1.000
_cell.angle_alpha   90.00
_cell.angle_beta   90.00
_cell.angle_gamma   90.00
#
_symmetry.space_group_name_H-M   'P 1'
#
loop_
_entity.id
_entity.type
_entity.pdbx_description
1 polymer ?
#
loop_
_entity_poly.entity_id
_entity_poly.type
_entity_poly.pdbx_seq_one_letter_code
_entity_poly.pdbx_strand_id
1 'polypeptide(L)'
;MTRRNKIILLLILLALECVLLFWCRNRYMTVLSSGTVYESPASVDFKPDFAERNYLSVYIPVTSAVWVGKNAPEKGKEIYLIPGKNVDGMLFIRRASDVKPSGEYLTVMAKDYLYGRVSFDFPASRVYMTSGQMKKLSVLELTERVQVKEGTDKEDKTRTQLKNRITAIIRIYDGHAVIERLLCNGAPVELAYTTVGTNTHITYSNGQTDKDVVTTEGMDMDSVSKPEISGDRASWLDKLL
;
A
#
# COMPACT_ATOMS: atom_id res chain seq x y z
N MET A 1 -44.45 -24.88 -3.01
CA MET A 1 -43.20 -25.20 -3.73
C MET A 1 -42.70 -26.57 -3.27
N THR A 2 -42.63 -27.58 -4.15
CA THR A 2 -42.27 -28.96 -3.81
C THR A 2 -40.77 -29.13 -3.52
N ARG A 3 -40.37 -30.16 -2.77
CA ARG A 3 -38.96 -30.44 -2.40
C ARG A 3 -38.04 -30.50 -3.64
N ARG A 4 -38.53 -31.09 -4.74
CA ARG A 4 -37.85 -31.16 -6.04
C ARG A 4 -37.62 -29.78 -6.66
N ASN A 5 -38.60 -28.88 -6.61
CA ASN A 5 -38.46 -27.52 -7.14
C ASN A 5 -37.47 -26.67 -6.33
N LYS A 6 -37.37 -26.91 -5.01
CA LYS A 6 -36.35 -26.26 -4.16
C LYS A 6 -34.93 -26.68 -4.51
N ILE A 7 -34.71 -27.97 -4.81
CA ILE A 7 -33.39 -28.49 -5.22
C ILE A 7 -32.99 -27.92 -6.58
N ILE A 8 -33.91 -27.88 -7.54
CA ILE A 8 -33.64 -27.30 -8.87
C ILE A 8 -33.27 -25.82 -8.75
N LEU A 9 -34.00 -25.05 -7.94
CA LEU A 9 -33.67 -23.65 -7.69
C LEU A 9 -32.27 -23.47 -7.06
N LEU A 10 -31.93 -24.31 -6.09
CA LEU A 10 -30.62 -24.27 -5.43
C LEU A 10 -29.47 -24.57 -6.41
N LEU A 11 -29.65 -25.54 -7.30
CA LEU A 11 -28.67 -25.85 -8.34
C LEU A 11 -28.51 -24.69 -9.35
N ILE A 12 -29.60 -24.02 -9.71
CA ILE A 12 -29.54 -22.84 -10.59
C ILE A 12 -28.79 -21.70 -9.91
N LEU A 13 -29.07 -21.44 -8.63
CA LEU A 13 -28.37 -20.41 -7.85
C LEU A 13 -26.88 -20.72 -7.73
N LEU A 14 -26.52 -21.98 -7.44
CA LEU A 14 -25.13 -22.42 -7.40
C LEU A 14 -24.43 -22.24 -8.75
N ALA A 15 -25.08 -22.64 -9.84
CA ALA A 15 -24.53 -22.47 -11.19
C ALA A 15 -24.32 -20.99 -11.54
N LEU A 16 -25.28 -20.13 -11.19
CA LEU A 16 -25.19 -18.69 -11.38
C LEU A 16 -24.00 -18.11 -10.59
N GLU A 17 -23.82 -18.52 -9.34
CA GLU A 17 -22.70 -18.10 -8.51
C GLU A 17 -21.35 -18.54 -9.11
N CYS A 18 -21.24 -19.78 -9.59
CA CYS A 18 -20.04 -20.25 -10.27
C CYS A 18 -19.72 -19.43 -11.53
N VAL A 19 -20.73 -19.10 -12.34
CA VAL A 19 -20.55 -18.25 -13.54
C VAL A 19 -20.07 -16.85 -13.17
N LEU A 20 -20.65 -16.24 -12.13
CA LEU A 20 -20.23 -14.92 -11.65
C LEU A 20 -18.80 -14.94 -11.11
N LEU A 21 -18.43 -15.94 -10.32
CA LEU A 21 -17.07 -16.10 -9.80
C LEU A 21 -16.05 -16.30 -10.93
N PHE A 22 -16.39 -17.13 -11.92
CA PHE A 22 -15.55 -17.34 -13.10
C PHE A 22 -15.35 -16.05 -13.89
N TRP A 23 -16.43 -15.27 -14.10
CA TRP A 23 -16.35 -14.01 -14.81
C TRP A 23 -15.49 -12.98 -14.07
N CYS A 24 -15.71 -12.79 -12.76
CA CYS A 24 -14.91 -11.90 -11.92
C CYS A 24 -13.42 -12.27 -11.96
N ARG A 25 -13.11 -13.57 -11.81
CA ARG A 25 -11.74 -14.07 -11.87
C ARG A 25 -11.11 -13.87 -13.25
N ASN A 26 -11.84 -14.17 -14.31
CA ASN A 26 -11.34 -14.00 -15.68
C ASN A 26 -11.02 -12.53 -15.95
N ARG A 27 -11.91 -11.61 -15.60
CA ARG A 27 -11.70 -10.16 -15.75
C ARG A 27 -10.47 -9.68 -14.97
N TYR A 28 -10.33 -10.12 -13.72
CA TYR A 28 -9.14 -9.82 -12.91
C TYR A 28 -7.85 -10.31 -13.59
N MET A 29 -7.83 -11.56 -14.07
CA MET A 29 -6.66 -12.13 -14.74
C MET A 29 -6.34 -11.47 -16.08
N THR A 30 -7.36 -11.04 -16.83
CA THR A 30 -7.17 -10.29 -18.08
C THR A 30 -6.49 -8.95 -17.81
N VAL A 31 -6.96 -8.19 -16.80
CA VAL A 31 -6.34 -6.91 -16.42
C VAL A 31 -4.92 -7.13 -15.90
N LEU A 32 -4.70 -8.19 -15.13
CA LEU A 32 -3.38 -8.52 -14.58
C LEU A 32 -2.37 -8.94 -15.66
N SER A 33 -2.81 -9.61 -16.71
CA SER A 33 -1.92 -10.10 -17.78
C SER A 33 -1.69 -9.08 -18.89
N SER A 34 -2.74 -8.40 -19.33
CA SER A 34 -2.74 -7.56 -20.53
C SER A 34 -2.81 -6.06 -20.25
N GLY A 35 -2.98 -5.68 -18.97
CA GLY A 35 -3.07 -4.28 -18.59
C GLY A 35 -1.72 -3.59 -18.57
N THR A 36 -1.75 -2.31 -18.94
CA THR A 36 -0.58 -1.44 -18.94
C THR A 36 -0.16 -1.12 -17.52
N VAL A 37 1.15 -1.15 -17.28
CA VAL A 37 1.76 -0.99 -15.96
C VAL A 37 1.97 0.47 -15.63
N TYR A 38 1.51 0.87 -14.45
CA TYR A 38 1.66 2.20 -13.86
C TYR A 38 2.19 2.09 -12.43
N GLU A 39 2.92 3.09 -11.96
CA GLU A 39 3.40 3.17 -10.58
C GLU A 39 2.68 4.28 -9.84
N SER A 40 2.28 4.10 -8.59
CA SER A 40 1.68 5.18 -7.81
C SER A 40 2.14 5.12 -6.37
N PRO A 41 2.36 6.27 -5.70
CA PRO A 41 2.49 6.28 -4.24
C PRO A 41 1.28 5.59 -3.61
N ALA A 42 1.50 4.87 -2.53
CA ALA A 42 0.44 4.14 -1.84
C ALA A 42 0.63 4.24 -0.33
N SER A 43 -0.43 4.02 0.41
CA SER A 43 -0.37 3.83 1.86
C SER A 43 -1.18 2.60 2.24
N VAL A 44 -0.71 1.88 3.25
CA VAL A 44 -1.37 0.67 3.73
C VAL A 44 -2.12 0.98 5.02
N ASP A 45 -3.31 0.41 5.16
CA ASP A 45 -4.07 0.44 6.40
C ASP A 45 -4.18 -0.98 6.99
N PHE A 46 -3.65 -1.16 8.20
CA PHE A 46 -3.65 -2.43 8.91
C PHE A 46 -4.84 -2.51 9.85
N LYS A 47 -5.81 -3.35 9.47
CA LYS A 47 -6.90 -3.72 10.36
C LYS A 47 -6.40 -4.76 11.38
N PRO A 48 -7.00 -4.84 12.59
CA PRO A 48 -6.54 -5.76 13.64
C PRO A 48 -6.45 -7.23 13.20
N ASP A 49 -7.31 -7.66 12.28
CA ASP A 49 -7.41 -9.02 11.75
C ASP A 49 -6.69 -9.21 10.40
N PHE A 50 -5.80 -8.29 10.00
CA PHE A 50 -5.22 -8.31 8.65
C PHE A 50 -4.50 -9.64 8.34
N ALA A 51 -3.77 -10.22 9.30
CA ALA A 51 -2.97 -11.43 9.10
C ALA A 51 -3.80 -12.68 8.71
N GLU A 52 -5.09 -12.68 9.04
CA GLU A 52 -6.03 -13.76 8.72
C GLU A 52 -6.75 -13.56 7.38
N ARG A 53 -6.62 -12.36 6.78
CA ARG A 53 -7.21 -12.04 5.49
C ARG A 53 -6.35 -12.54 4.34
N ASN A 54 -6.96 -12.60 3.15
CA ASN A 54 -6.30 -12.91 1.88
C ASN A 54 -6.04 -11.66 1.03
N TYR A 55 -6.12 -10.47 1.63
CA TYR A 55 -5.80 -9.21 0.98
C TYR A 55 -5.33 -8.15 1.98
N LEU A 56 -4.53 -7.23 1.48
CA LEU A 56 -4.10 -6.03 2.18
C LEU A 56 -4.87 -4.82 1.66
N SER A 57 -5.34 -3.94 2.57
CA SER A 57 -6.04 -2.71 2.19
C SER A 57 -5.04 -1.61 1.85
N VAL A 58 -5.21 -1.00 0.69
CA VAL A 58 -4.28 -0.01 0.13
C VAL A 58 -5.07 1.21 -0.29
N TYR A 59 -4.54 2.38 0.05
CA TYR A 59 -5.02 3.67 -0.41
C TYR A 59 -4.08 4.23 -1.47
N ILE A 60 -4.65 4.59 -2.62
CA ILE A 60 -3.97 5.27 -3.72
C ILE A 60 -4.41 6.74 -3.72
N PRO A 61 -3.50 7.72 -3.58
CA PRO A 61 -3.83 9.14 -3.43
C PRO A 61 -4.16 9.81 -4.77
N VAL A 62 -4.87 9.10 -5.66
CA VAL A 62 -5.35 9.60 -6.95
C VAL A 62 -6.86 9.73 -6.87
N THR A 63 -7.32 10.93 -6.50
CA THR A 63 -8.72 11.17 -6.12
C THR A 63 -9.39 12.32 -6.87
N SER A 64 -8.69 13.00 -7.77
CA SER A 64 -9.27 14.06 -8.59
C SER A 64 -8.63 14.17 -9.96
N ALA A 65 -9.39 14.67 -10.93
CA ALA A 65 -8.93 14.91 -12.29
C ALA A 65 -9.64 16.11 -12.92
N VAL A 66 -9.00 16.71 -13.92
CA VAL A 66 -9.60 17.78 -14.72
C VAL A 66 -10.74 17.20 -15.57
N TRP A 67 -11.92 17.82 -15.49
CA TRP A 67 -13.09 17.43 -16.25
C TRP A 67 -13.08 18.06 -17.64
N VAL A 68 -13.38 17.26 -18.67
CA VAL A 68 -13.47 17.72 -20.07
C VAL A 68 -14.78 17.31 -20.75
N GLY A 69 -15.76 16.83 -19.99
CA GLY A 69 -17.06 16.43 -20.53
C GLY A 69 -17.93 17.64 -20.88
N LYS A 70 -18.97 17.41 -21.69
CA LYS A 70 -19.83 18.49 -22.21
C LYS A 70 -20.62 19.19 -21.10
N ASN A 71 -21.14 18.39 -20.17
CA ASN A 71 -21.90 18.85 -19.02
C ASN A 71 -21.13 18.56 -17.73
N ALA A 72 -21.41 19.29 -16.66
CA ALA A 72 -20.89 18.96 -15.34
C ALA A 72 -21.32 17.52 -14.95
N PRO A 73 -20.42 16.70 -14.37
CA PRO A 73 -20.76 15.36 -13.97
C PRO A 73 -21.70 15.40 -12.77
N GLU A 74 -22.79 14.64 -12.83
CA GLU A 74 -23.67 14.47 -11.67
C GLU A 74 -23.03 13.51 -10.67
N LYS A 75 -23.24 13.80 -9.38
CA LYS A 75 -22.80 12.91 -8.30
C LYS A 75 -23.41 11.53 -8.46
N GLY A 76 -22.57 10.50 -8.39
CA GLY A 76 -22.97 9.11 -8.56
C GLY A 76 -23.17 8.69 -10.02
N LYS A 77 -22.77 9.49 -11.01
CA LYS A 77 -22.70 9.02 -12.40
C LYS A 77 -21.35 8.41 -12.72
N GLU A 78 -21.38 7.45 -13.63
CA GLU A 78 -20.19 6.83 -14.23
C GLU A 78 -19.42 7.87 -15.05
N ILE A 79 -18.11 7.92 -14.84
CA ILE A 79 -17.18 8.75 -15.60
C ILE A 79 -15.96 7.93 -16.01
N TYR A 80 -15.31 8.39 -17.07
CA TYR A 80 -14.12 7.73 -17.62
C TYR A 80 -12.88 8.55 -17.35
N LEU A 81 -11.89 7.94 -16.69
CA LEU A 81 -10.59 8.56 -16.44
C LEU A 81 -9.60 8.07 -17.49
N ILE A 82 -8.82 9.00 -18.02
CA ILE A 82 -7.76 8.69 -18.99
C ILE A 82 -6.42 8.73 -18.23
N PRO A 83 -5.79 7.58 -17.96
CA PRO A 83 -4.51 7.52 -17.28
C PRO A 83 -3.37 8.02 -18.19
N GLY A 84 -2.25 8.34 -17.56
CA GLY A 84 -0.98 8.65 -18.20
C GLY A 84 0.17 8.43 -17.23
N LYS A 85 1.40 8.58 -17.73
CA LYS A 85 2.63 8.55 -16.93
C LYS A 85 3.29 9.92 -16.88
N ASN A 86 3.59 10.40 -15.68
CA ASN A 86 4.32 11.65 -15.51
C ASN A 86 5.80 11.44 -15.88
N VAL A 87 6.63 12.48 -15.69
CA VAL A 87 8.07 12.42 -15.97
C VAL A 87 8.82 11.35 -15.17
N ASP A 88 8.30 10.99 -13.99
CA ASP A 88 8.86 9.96 -13.11
C ASP A 88 8.28 8.56 -13.41
N GLY A 89 7.45 8.42 -14.44
CA GLY A 89 6.76 7.16 -14.77
C GLY A 89 5.54 6.86 -13.91
N MET A 90 5.18 7.74 -12.96
CA MET A 90 4.06 7.58 -12.04
C MET A 90 2.70 7.84 -12.71
N LEU A 91 1.69 7.12 -12.25
CA LEU A 91 0.29 7.24 -12.61
C LEU A 91 -0.19 8.65 -12.33
N PHE A 92 -0.68 9.32 -13.37
CA PHE A 92 -1.49 10.51 -13.23
C PHE A 92 -2.72 10.37 -14.12
N ILE A 93 -3.81 11.04 -13.74
CA ILE A 93 -5.00 11.11 -14.58
C ILE A 93 -4.89 12.37 -15.43
N ARG A 94 -4.81 12.19 -16.76
CA ARG A 94 -4.70 13.28 -17.72
C ARG A 94 -5.96 14.14 -17.73
N ARG A 95 -7.11 13.48 -17.71
CA ARG A 95 -8.45 14.09 -17.77
C ARG A 95 -9.53 13.06 -17.44
N ALA A 96 -10.72 13.54 -17.11
CA ALA A 96 -11.94 12.78 -16.93
C ALA A 96 -13.02 13.25 -17.91
N SER A 97 -13.82 12.31 -18.44
CA SER A 97 -14.84 12.59 -19.45
C SER A 97 -16.12 11.78 -19.20
N ASP A 98 -17.22 12.26 -19.77
CA ASP A 98 -18.53 11.59 -19.92
C ASP A 98 -18.58 10.65 -21.13
N VAL A 99 -17.58 10.72 -22.02
CA VAL A 99 -17.49 9.88 -23.22
C VAL A 99 -16.49 8.76 -22.99
N LYS A 100 -16.92 7.52 -23.24
CA LYS A 100 -16.07 6.35 -23.15
C LYS A 100 -14.92 6.44 -24.17
N PRO A 101 -13.65 6.53 -23.73
CA PRO A 101 -12.51 6.56 -24.63
C PRO A 101 -12.20 5.17 -25.18
N SER A 102 -11.54 5.11 -26.34
CA SER A 102 -10.93 3.88 -26.86
C SER A 102 -9.55 3.66 -26.24
N GLY A 103 -9.21 2.42 -25.89
CA GLY A 103 -7.90 2.06 -25.35
C GLY A 103 -7.88 1.96 -23.83
N GLU A 104 -6.87 2.57 -23.19
CA GLU A 104 -6.68 2.49 -21.73
C GLU A 104 -7.50 3.56 -21.01
N TYR A 105 -8.38 3.13 -20.10
CA TYR A 105 -9.18 4.01 -19.26
C TYR A 105 -9.56 3.33 -17.96
N LEU A 106 -10.04 4.14 -17.00
CA LEU A 106 -10.68 3.67 -15.78
C LEU A 106 -12.12 4.11 -15.74
N THR A 107 -12.98 3.24 -15.24
CA THR A 107 -14.36 3.57 -14.93
C THR A 107 -14.48 3.84 -13.43
N VAL A 108 -14.97 5.02 -13.07
CA VAL A 108 -15.22 5.40 -11.67
C VAL A 108 -16.54 6.15 -11.54
N MET A 109 -17.00 6.34 -10.31
CA MET A 109 -18.18 7.14 -10.02
C MET A 109 -17.76 8.54 -9.60
N ALA A 110 -18.38 9.56 -10.20
CA ALA A 110 -18.18 10.95 -9.79
C ALA A 110 -18.70 11.15 -8.36
N LYS A 111 -17.83 11.66 -7.47
CA LYS A 111 -18.16 11.92 -6.06
C LYS A 111 -18.57 13.36 -5.82
N ASP A 112 -17.84 14.28 -6.45
CA ASP A 112 -18.05 15.71 -6.36
C ASP A 112 -17.46 16.41 -7.59
N TYR A 113 -17.91 17.64 -7.87
CA TYR A 113 -17.41 18.46 -8.96
C TYR A 113 -17.27 19.90 -8.53
N LEU A 114 -16.03 20.41 -8.57
CA LEU A 114 -15.72 21.76 -8.14
C LEU A 114 -14.58 22.34 -9.00
N TYR A 115 -14.74 23.59 -9.44
CA TYR A 115 -13.75 24.35 -10.21
C TYR A 115 -13.15 23.58 -11.40
N GLY A 116 -14.00 22.91 -12.20
CA GLY A 116 -13.54 22.17 -13.38
C GLY A 116 -12.81 20.86 -13.08
N ARG A 117 -12.82 20.40 -11.83
CA ARG A 117 -12.24 19.11 -11.42
C ARG A 117 -13.31 18.22 -10.83
N VAL A 118 -13.25 16.95 -11.18
CA VAL A 118 -14.11 15.91 -10.62
C VAL A 118 -13.33 15.11 -9.59
N SER A 119 -13.94 14.90 -8.43
CA SER A 119 -13.42 14.06 -7.35
C SER A 119 -14.00 12.65 -7.47
N PHE A 120 -13.20 11.64 -7.16
CA PHE A 120 -13.58 10.22 -7.21
C PHE A 120 -12.73 9.42 -6.23
N ASP A 121 -13.18 8.20 -5.92
CA ASP A 121 -12.39 7.23 -5.18
C ASP A 121 -11.68 6.30 -6.18
N PHE A 122 -10.40 6.01 -5.95
CA PHE A 122 -9.64 5.14 -6.85
C PHE A 122 -10.22 3.72 -6.85
N PRO A 123 -10.44 3.08 -8.01
CA PRO A 123 -11.26 1.87 -8.11
C PRO A 123 -10.59 0.61 -7.54
N ALA A 124 -9.26 0.62 -7.35
CA ALA A 124 -8.52 -0.49 -6.75
C ALA A 124 -7.97 -0.12 -5.36
N SER A 125 -8.32 -0.91 -4.36
CA SER A 125 -7.96 -0.64 -2.95
C SER A 125 -7.43 -1.87 -2.21
N ARG A 126 -7.16 -2.96 -2.95
CA ARG A 126 -6.77 -4.25 -2.36
C ARG A 126 -5.66 -4.90 -3.16
N VAL A 127 -4.72 -5.49 -2.43
CA VAL A 127 -3.67 -6.35 -2.97
C VAL A 127 -3.89 -7.74 -2.43
N TYR A 128 -4.11 -8.71 -3.33
CA TYR A 128 -4.33 -10.09 -2.93
C TYR A 128 -3.00 -10.76 -2.63
N MET A 129 -2.95 -11.45 -1.50
CA MET A 129 -1.77 -12.16 -1.05
C MET A 129 -2.16 -13.33 -0.16
N THR A 130 -1.30 -14.34 -0.11
CA THR A 130 -1.54 -15.53 0.71
C THR A 130 -1.43 -15.20 2.20
N SER A 131 -2.10 -15.97 3.07
CA SER A 131 -1.95 -15.79 4.52
C SER A 131 -0.49 -15.92 4.98
N GLY A 132 0.30 -16.78 4.33
CA GLY A 132 1.74 -16.89 4.60
C GLY A 132 2.54 -15.63 4.27
N GLN A 133 2.14 -14.87 3.24
CA GLN A 133 2.73 -13.57 2.92
C GLN A 133 2.26 -12.49 3.90
N MET A 134 0.96 -12.47 4.25
CA MET A 134 0.40 -11.52 5.21
C MET A 134 1.11 -11.57 6.57
N LYS A 135 1.43 -12.77 7.06
CA LYS A 135 2.15 -12.97 8.33
C LYS A 135 3.62 -12.51 8.31
N LYS A 136 4.21 -12.32 7.13
CA LYS A 136 5.59 -11.83 6.98
C LYS A 136 5.67 -10.31 6.86
N LEU A 137 4.54 -9.63 6.73
CA LEU A 137 4.51 -8.18 6.61
C LEU A 137 4.96 -7.53 7.92
N SER A 138 5.97 -6.66 7.85
CA SER A 138 6.32 -5.80 8.98
C SER A 138 5.36 -4.61 9.03
N VAL A 139 4.41 -4.66 9.97
CA VAL A 139 3.43 -3.56 10.20
C VAL A 139 4.16 -2.27 10.54
N LEU A 140 5.19 -2.35 11.39
CA LEU A 140 5.99 -1.19 11.79
C LEU A 140 6.58 -0.52 10.56
N GLU A 141 7.29 -1.28 9.73
CA GLU A 141 7.98 -0.72 8.57
C GLU A 141 7.03 -0.13 7.51
N LEU A 142 5.81 -0.65 7.40
CA LEU A 142 4.82 -0.19 6.44
C LEU A 142 3.96 0.98 6.96
N THR A 143 4.09 1.35 8.24
CA THR A 143 3.29 2.43 8.85
C THR A 143 4.11 3.48 9.58
N GLU A 144 5.38 3.21 9.86
CA GLU A 144 6.26 4.08 10.65
C GLU A 144 6.40 5.44 9.99
N ARG A 145 6.27 6.47 10.83
CA ARG A 145 6.42 7.86 10.43
C ARG A 145 7.57 8.48 11.21
N VAL A 146 8.42 9.20 10.52
CA VAL A 146 9.56 9.92 11.08
C VAL A 146 9.34 11.43 10.94
N GLN A 147 9.78 12.17 11.95
CA GLN A 147 9.82 13.63 11.88
C GLN A 147 11.13 14.05 11.22
N VAL A 148 11.02 14.67 10.05
CA VAL A 148 12.16 15.25 9.34
C VAL A 148 12.13 16.76 9.55
N LYS A 149 13.25 17.32 10.03
CA LYS A 149 13.44 18.78 10.07
C LYS A 149 13.75 19.27 8.67
N GLU A 150 12.98 20.23 8.18
CA GLU A 150 13.17 20.81 6.84
C GLU A 150 13.65 22.26 7.01
N GLY A 151 14.94 22.50 6.77
CA GLY A 151 15.54 23.85 6.76
C GLY A 151 16.91 23.93 7.44
N THR A 152 17.81 24.75 6.88
CA THR A 152 19.14 25.04 7.44
C THR A 152 19.20 26.32 8.25
N ASP A 153 18.15 27.15 8.29
CA ASP A 153 18.18 28.38 9.09
C ASP A 153 16.78 28.85 9.54
N LYS A 154 16.65 29.02 10.87
CA LYS A 154 15.71 29.86 11.63
C LYS A 154 14.18 29.67 11.58
N GLU A 155 13.64 28.73 10.82
CA GLU A 155 12.27 28.23 11.06
C GLU A 155 12.27 26.69 11.13
N ASP A 156 12.30 26.17 12.36
CA ASP A 156 12.40 24.74 12.66
C ASP A 156 11.03 24.05 12.38
N LYS A 157 10.65 23.97 11.10
CA LYS A 157 9.43 23.28 10.65
C LYS A 157 9.72 21.78 10.54
N THR A 158 9.27 21.03 11.55
CA THR A 158 9.27 19.56 11.53
C THR A 158 8.10 19.04 10.68
N ARG A 159 8.37 18.18 9.71
CA ARG A 159 7.34 17.46 8.95
C ARG A 159 7.37 15.97 9.27
N THR A 160 6.20 15.42 9.61
CA THR A 160 6.02 13.97 9.80
C THR A 160 5.78 13.30 8.45
N GLN A 161 6.74 12.51 7.99
CA GLN A 161 6.67 11.74 6.75
C GLN A 161 6.73 10.24 7.05
N LEU A 162 6.28 9.38 6.13
CA LEU A 162 6.52 7.95 6.26
C LEU A 162 8.02 7.69 6.19
N LYS A 163 8.52 6.81 7.05
CA LYS A 163 9.93 6.36 7.03
C LYS A 163 10.26 5.68 5.71
N ASN A 164 9.33 4.87 5.23
CA ASN A 164 9.49 4.09 4.02
C ASN A 164 8.55 4.57 2.91
N ARG A 165 9.05 4.58 1.68
CA ARG A 165 8.26 4.91 0.49
C ARG A 165 7.53 3.67 0.02
N ILE A 166 6.21 3.68 0.15
CA ILE A 166 5.35 2.61 -0.37
C ILE A 166 4.85 3.02 -1.77
N THR A 167 5.07 2.14 -2.74
CA THR A 167 4.65 2.33 -4.13
C THR A 167 3.82 1.12 -4.56
N ALA A 168 2.70 1.35 -5.22
CA ALA A 168 1.87 0.33 -5.81
C ALA A 168 2.17 0.21 -7.32
N ILE A 169 2.35 -1.02 -7.78
CA ILE A 169 2.34 -1.35 -9.21
C ILE A 169 0.90 -1.64 -9.60
N ILE A 170 0.34 -0.83 -10.49
CA ILE A 170 -1.06 -0.87 -10.90
C ILE A 170 -1.13 -1.24 -12.37
N ARG A 171 -2.03 -2.17 -12.70
CA ARG A 171 -2.38 -2.49 -14.08
C ARG A 171 -3.75 -1.95 -14.42
N ILE A 172 -3.82 -1.28 -15.57
CA ILE A 172 -5.06 -0.68 -16.07
C ILE A 172 -5.41 -1.30 -17.42
N TYR A 173 -6.65 -1.79 -17.54
CA TYR A 173 -7.17 -2.33 -18.79
C TYR A 173 -8.70 -2.23 -18.83
N ASP A 174 -9.22 -1.74 -19.95
CA ASP A 174 -10.67 -1.71 -20.27
C ASP A 174 -11.58 -1.27 -19.09
N GLY A 175 -11.26 -0.14 -18.47
CA GLY A 175 -12.06 0.43 -17.38
C GLY A 175 -11.73 -0.08 -15.98
N HIS A 176 -10.79 -1.03 -15.84
CA HIS A 176 -10.43 -1.62 -14.55
C HIS A 176 -9.00 -1.32 -14.15
N ALA A 177 -8.80 -1.16 -12.85
CA ALA A 177 -7.49 -1.19 -12.21
C ALA A 177 -7.36 -2.43 -11.34
N VAL A 178 -6.16 -3.02 -11.34
CA VAL A 178 -5.73 -4.04 -10.38
C VAL A 178 -4.39 -3.60 -9.81
N ILE A 179 -4.22 -3.70 -8.50
CA ILE A 179 -2.89 -3.55 -7.90
C ILE A 179 -2.20 -4.92 -8.00
N GLU A 180 -1.12 -4.99 -8.78
CA GLU A 180 -0.34 -6.22 -8.97
C GLU A 180 0.48 -6.55 -7.73
N ARG A 181 1.21 -5.56 -7.21
CA ARG A 181 2.10 -5.72 -6.06
C ARG A 181 2.39 -4.38 -5.38
N LEU A 182 2.89 -4.45 -4.15
CA LEU A 182 3.43 -3.30 -3.43
C LEU A 182 4.94 -3.40 -3.35
N LEU A 183 5.58 -2.24 -3.40
CA LEU A 183 6.99 -2.05 -3.20
C LEU A 183 7.20 -1.18 -1.96
N CYS A 184 8.13 -1.58 -1.09
CA CYS A 184 8.69 -0.77 -0.03
C CYS A 184 10.10 -0.38 -0.43
N ASN A 185 10.37 0.92 -0.59
CA ASN A 185 11.66 1.44 -1.04
C ASN A 185 12.18 0.78 -2.34
N GLY A 186 11.26 0.36 -3.22
CA GLY A 186 11.58 -0.32 -4.49
C GLY A 186 11.68 -1.85 -4.42
N ALA A 187 11.71 -2.45 -3.23
CA ALA A 187 11.70 -3.90 -3.06
C ALA A 187 10.27 -4.43 -2.84
N PRO A 188 9.90 -5.62 -3.36
CA PRO A 188 8.60 -6.23 -3.06
C PRO A 188 8.37 -6.37 -1.56
N VAL A 189 7.20 -5.94 -1.09
CA VAL A 189 6.89 -5.92 0.35
C VAL A 189 6.98 -7.32 0.98
N GLU A 190 6.75 -8.39 0.22
CA GLU A 190 6.86 -9.76 0.73
C GLU A 190 8.32 -10.23 0.94
N LEU A 191 9.29 -9.53 0.34
CA LEU A 191 10.71 -9.83 0.38
C LEU A 191 11.53 -8.79 1.14
N ALA A 192 11.01 -7.58 1.30
CA ALA A 192 11.71 -6.47 1.93
C ALA A 192 12.09 -6.75 3.40
N TYR A 193 11.39 -7.68 4.06
CA TYR A 193 11.59 -8.02 5.47
C TYR A 193 11.63 -9.54 5.66
N THR A 194 12.61 -10.22 5.05
CA THR A 194 12.86 -11.66 5.29
C THR A 194 13.56 -11.93 6.63
N THR A 195 14.04 -10.90 7.32
CA THR A 195 14.45 -11.06 8.71
C THR A 195 13.17 -11.14 9.53
N VAL A 196 12.78 -12.36 9.91
CA VAL A 196 11.94 -12.60 11.08
C VAL A 196 12.70 -11.96 12.24
N GLY A 197 12.42 -10.69 12.51
CA GLY A 197 12.91 -10.05 13.71
C GLY A 197 12.29 -10.82 14.86
N THR A 198 13.08 -11.63 15.54
CA THR A 198 12.83 -11.99 16.93
C THR A 198 12.33 -10.72 17.61
N ASN A 199 11.15 -10.77 18.25
CA ASN A 199 10.59 -9.66 19.01
C ASN A 199 11.60 -9.23 20.09
N THR A 200 12.52 -8.33 19.74
CA THR A 200 13.43 -7.72 20.69
C THR A 200 12.66 -6.62 21.39
N HIS A 201 12.29 -6.88 22.64
CA HIS A 201 11.72 -5.89 23.52
C HIS A 201 12.86 -4.96 23.95
N ILE A 202 12.85 -3.73 23.43
CA ILE A 202 13.82 -2.70 23.82
C ILE A 202 13.17 -1.85 24.91
N THR A 203 13.65 -2.00 26.15
CA THR A 203 13.29 -1.09 27.24
C THR A 203 14.29 0.05 27.24
N TYR A 204 13.85 1.24 26.83
CA TYR A 204 14.69 2.44 26.82
C TYR A 204 14.92 2.94 28.25
N SER A 205 16.18 3.21 28.59
CA SER A 205 16.57 3.74 29.89
C SER A 205 16.18 5.22 30.06
N ASN A 206 15.68 5.60 31.25
CA ASN A 206 15.33 6.99 31.59
C ASN A 206 16.54 7.85 31.97
N GLY A 207 17.70 7.60 31.35
CA GLY A 207 18.78 8.59 31.21
C GLY A 207 19.56 9.00 32.46
N GLN A 208 19.47 8.31 33.61
CA GLN A 208 20.27 8.70 34.78
C GLN A 208 21.21 7.66 35.38
N THR A 209 21.00 6.34 35.21
CA THR A 209 22.00 5.34 35.66
C THR A 209 21.95 3.97 34.99
N ASP A 210 20.90 3.63 34.24
CA ASP A 210 20.76 2.29 33.64
C ASP A 210 21.10 2.30 32.15
N LYS A 211 21.74 1.22 31.69
CA LYS A 211 22.01 0.98 30.26
C LYS A 211 20.81 0.32 29.60
N ASP A 212 20.63 0.56 28.31
CA ASP A 212 19.60 -0.09 27.52
C ASP A 212 19.77 -1.62 27.55
N VAL A 213 18.70 -2.32 27.92
CA VAL A 213 18.70 -3.78 27.98
C VAL A 213 17.93 -4.30 26.77
N VAL A 214 18.62 -5.08 25.94
CA VAL A 214 18.03 -5.81 24.82
C VAL A 214 17.75 -7.22 25.29
N THR A 215 16.47 -7.55 25.46
CA THR A 215 16.06 -8.93 25.77
C THR A 215 15.52 -9.59 24.51
N THR A 216 16.07 -10.76 24.19
CA THR A 216 15.62 -11.61 23.09
C THR A 216 15.01 -12.86 23.70
N GLU A 217 13.74 -13.19 23.40
CA GLU A 217 13.16 -14.46 23.84
C GLU A 217 13.93 -15.62 23.18
N GLY A 218 14.64 -16.41 24.00
CA GLY A 218 15.33 -17.63 23.56
C GLY A 218 16.80 -17.78 23.97
N MET A 219 17.41 -16.83 24.71
CA MET A 219 18.76 -17.01 25.27
C MET A 219 18.70 -17.30 26.76
N ASP A 220 19.13 -18.50 27.15
CA ASP A 220 19.36 -18.88 28.56
C ASP A 220 20.28 -17.85 29.25
N MET A 221 19.89 -17.46 30.46
CA MET A 221 20.50 -16.39 31.27
C MET A 221 21.96 -16.63 31.70
N ASP A 222 22.59 -17.74 31.33
CA ASP A 222 23.89 -18.15 31.90
C ASP A 222 25.12 -17.79 31.04
N SER A 223 24.97 -17.04 29.95
CA SER A 223 26.10 -16.73 29.03
C SER A 223 26.45 -15.25 28.88
N VAL A 224 26.16 -14.40 29.87
CA VAL A 224 26.67 -13.02 29.88
C VAL A 224 28.07 -13.00 30.51
N SER A 225 29.10 -13.30 29.73
CA SER A 225 30.47 -12.88 30.07
C SER A 225 30.54 -11.35 29.98
N LYS A 226 30.88 -10.71 31.11
CA LYS A 226 31.08 -9.25 31.22
C LYS A 226 31.97 -8.73 30.08
N PRO A 227 31.58 -7.67 29.36
CA PRO A 227 32.53 -6.99 28.49
C PRO A 227 33.57 -6.27 29.35
N GLU A 228 34.83 -6.63 29.18
CA GLU A 228 36.00 -5.90 29.70
C GLU A 228 35.98 -4.45 29.18
N ILE A 229 36.04 -3.50 30.11
CA ILE A 229 36.28 -2.09 29.81
C ILE A 229 37.79 -1.86 29.93
N SER A 230 38.45 -1.56 28.82
CA SER A 230 39.85 -1.15 28.69
C SER A 230 39.99 -0.55 27.27
N GLY A 231 40.50 0.66 27.00
CA GLY A 231 41.06 1.75 27.79
C GLY A 231 41.32 2.93 26.83
N ASP A 232 41.46 4.11 27.42
CA ASP A 232 42.01 5.38 26.90
C ASP A 232 41.42 6.11 25.67
N ARG A 233 40.76 7.25 25.97
CA ARG A 233 40.23 8.25 25.03
C ARG A 233 41.26 9.31 24.58
N ALA A 234 42.55 9.13 24.84
CA ALA A 234 43.55 10.19 24.66
C ALA A 234 44.32 10.18 23.32
N SER A 235 44.20 9.17 22.45
CA SER A 235 45.16 9.01 21.32
C SER A 235 44.74 9.55 19.93
N TRP A 236 43.59 10.24 19.81
CA TRP A 236 43.09 10.70 18.50
C TRP A 236 43.49 12.13 18.11
N LEU A 237 44.06 12.92 19.03
CA LEU A 237 44.44 14.32 18.77
C LEU A 237 45.90 14.51 18.30
N ASP A 238 46.75 13.50 18.40
CA ASP A 238 48.18 13.60 18.01
C ASP A 238 48.49 13.20 16.55
N LYS A 239 47.47 13.03 15.69
CA LYS A 239 47.64 12.65 14.28
C LYS A 239 47.29 13.74 13.27
N LEU A 240 47.21 15.01 13.70
CA LEU A 240 46.88 16.15 12.82
C LEU A 240 47.88 17.32 12.93
N LEU A 241 49.17 17.02 13.04
CA LEU A 241 50.26 17.95 12.72
C LEU A 241 51.25 17.28 11.75
#